data_AF-A0A937N1R9-F1
#
_entry.id   AF-A0A937N1R9-F1
#
_cell.length_a   1.000
_cell.length_b   1.000
_cell.length_c   1.000
_cell.angle_alpha   90.00
_cell.angle_beta   90.00
_cell.angle_gamma   90.00
#
_symmetry.space_group_name_H-M   'P 1'
#
loop_
_entity.id
_entity.type
_entity.pdbx_description
1 polymer ?
#
loop_
_entity_poly.entity_id
_entity_poly.type
_entity_poly.pdbx_seq_one_letter_code
_entity_poly.pdbx_strand_id
1 'polypeptide(L)'
;MNANRSLFVGLLSLLCILGVAFDHRICAEEIAAGDAVVVDEAAPMMSGSETLMTVAAGTRSQAIRLHGKYVLIEIVHEGNRLRGWVAQGHLSKAGDPPIPSVPAPTTNSANAAIPPATTFSAKQFNEIRQKIMEAAQLPEDVAEGWSISKVDPARLVSFFKTLKLKRGFVLRAYQFADGGNGNGIVWALPQDADLPDPNEALKERFGFPRPPKPNRALDNYMEAIDGDESAVSYISASILSRELQEFGALWHGCDWSLHTVLGADPWTTPYDEADEPHMPSRPEAAWRWEGKRPTDWRPRLSVSDGKIKVTFYTYSPLGKEGIYEHVDEFRPGEYRFTTSRKKVATGPRELAL
;
A
#
# COMPACT_ATOMS: atom_id res chain seq x y z
N MET A 1 -18.90 57.89 -13.12
CA MET A 1 -18.93 57.92 -11.65
C MET A 1 -19.31 56.54 -11.13
N ASN A 2 -18.33 55.75 -10.71
CA ASN A 2 -18.25 55.13 -9.39
C ASN A 2 -17.28 53.95 -9.41
N ALA A 3 -16.12 54.23 -8.82
CA ALA A 3 -15.11 53.28 -8.41
C ALA A 3 -15.51 52.60 -7.09
N ASN A 4 -14.66 51.66 -6.69
CA ASN A 4 -14.54 51.01 -5.37
C ASN A 4 -15.37 49.74 -5.14
N ARG A 5 -14.68 48.60 -5.17
CA ARG A 5 -14.32 47.87 -3.94
C ARG A 5 -13.32 46.75 -4.25
N SER A 6 -12.07 47.01 -3.88
CA SER A 6 -11.00 46.04 -3.64
C SER A 6 -10.59 46.14 -2.17
N LEU A 7 -9.93 45.10 -1.66
CA LEU A 7 -9.34 44.93 -0.33
C LEU A 7 -10.28 44.51 0.82
N PHE A 8 -10.26 43.22 1.15
CA PHE A 8 -10.30 42.59 2.48
C PHE A 8 -10.12 41.09 2.13
N VAL A 9 -8.99 40.42 2.39
CA VAL A 9 -8.66 39.78 3.68
C VAL A 9 -7.16 39.52 3.71
N GLY A 10 -6.49 40.09 4.70
CA GLY A 10 -5.10 39.80 5.02
C GLY A 10 -4.82 40.29 6.43
N LEU A 11 -5.13 39.47 7.44
CA LEU A 11 -4.51 39.48 8.78
C LEU A 11 -5.17 38.39 9.63
N LEU A 12 -4.53 37.24 9.79
CA LEU A 12 -4.64 36.44 11.03
C LEU A 12 -3.45 35.48 11.08
N SER A 13 -2.33 36.03 11.51
CA SER A 13 -1.18 35.31 12.03
C SER A 13 -0.83 35.98 13.35
N LEU A 14 -0.33 35.18 14.29
CA LEU A 14 0.05 35.52 15.67
C LEU A 14 -1.09 35.52 16.72
N LEU A 15 -1.25 34.41 17.43
CA LEU A 15 -0.95 34.27 18.87
C LEU A 15 -1.52 32.94 19.38
N CYS A 16 -0.63 32.04 19.84
CA CYS A 16 -0.85 31.13 20.98
C CYS A 16 0.42 30.30 21.20
N ILE A 17 1.42 30.95 21.82
CA ILE A 17 2.52 30.27 22.51
C ILE A 17 2.15 30.34 23.99
N LEU A 18 1.71 29.22 24.57
CA LEU A 18 1.68 29.02 26.01
C LEU A 18 2.05 27.56 26.28
N GLY A 19 3.16 27.40 26.99
CA GLY A 19 3.84 26.14 27.23
C GLY A 19 3.03 25.16 28.06
N VAL A 20 3.01 23.91 27.57
CA VAL A 20 2.81 22.74 28.41
C VAL A 20 4.18 22.10 28.52
N ALA A 21 4.71 22.06 29.74
CA ALA A 21 5.91 21.32 30.07
C ALA A 21 5.66 19.84 29.74
N PHE A 22 6.26 19.36 28.65
CA PHE A 22 6.30 17.94 28.37
C PHE A 22 7.33 17.32 29.31
N ASP A 23 6.83 16.44 30.16
CA ASP A 23 7.62 15.48 30.91
C ASP A 23 8.45 14.66 29.90
N HIS A 24 9.73 15.02 29.78
CA HIS A 24 10.71 14.28 28.98
C HIS A 24 11.00 12.95 29.66
N ARG A 25 10.06 12.01 29.55
CA ARG A 25 10.40 10.59 29.68
C ARG A 25 11.22 10.21 28.46
N ILE A 26 12.53 10.20 28.70
CA ILE A 26 13.59 9.36 28.13
C ILE A 26 13.09 8.45 26.99
N CYS A 27 13.65 8.68 25.80
CA CYS A 27 13.40 7.98 24.54
C CYS A 27 13.05 6.50 24.72
N ALA A 28 11.75 6.17 24.66
CA ALA A 28 11.33 4.81 24.35
C ALA A 28 11.90 4.47 22.96
N GLU A 29 12.49 3.29 22.81
CA GLU A 29 12.97 2.82 21.51
C GLU A 29 11.84 2.94 20.46
N GLU A 30 12.18 3.42 19.27
CA GLU A 30 11.21 3.64 18.21
C GLU A 30 10.65 2.28 17.74
N ILE A 31 9.37 2.03 18.03
CA ILE A 31 8.64 0.84 17.60
C ILE A 31 8.39 0.96 16.09
N ALA A 32 8.78 -0.05 15.32
CA ALA A 32 8.52 -0.16 13.90
C ALA A 32 7.42 -1.20 13.61
N ALA A 33 6.80 -1.11 12.44
CA ALA A 33 5.88 -2.15 12.00
C ALA A 33 6.65 -3.47 11.82
N GLY A 34 6.12 -4.55 12.39
CA GLY A 34 6.76 -5.86 12.47
C GLY A 34 7.41 -6.15 13.82
N ASP A 35 7.71 -5.12 14.63
CA ASP A 35 8.32 -5.32 15.95
C ASP A 35 7.39 -6.12 16.87
N ALA A 36 7.98 -7.02 17.64
CA ALA A 36 7.32 -7.60 18.79
C ALA A 36 7.19 -6.52 19.87
N VAL A 37 5.99 -6.34 20.42
CA VAL A 37 5.71 -5.33 21.44
C VAL A 37 5.09 -5.96 22.67
N VAL A 38 5.33 -5.36 23.83
CA VAL A 38 4.66 -5.68 25.09
C VAL A 38 3.97 -4.44 25.62
N VAL A 39 2.76 -4.63 26.15
CA VAL A 39 1.99 -3.57 26.82
C VAL A 39 2.57 -3.39 28.23
N ASP A 40 3.19 -2.25 28.51
CA ASP A 40 3.94 -2.02 29.76
C ASP A 40 3.01 -1.89 30.98
N GLU A 41 1.88 -1.23 30.78
CA GLU A 41 0.82 -1.01 31.78
C GLU A 41 -0.56 -1.17 31.13
N ALA A 42 -1.60 -1.42 31.92
CA ALA A 42 -2.94 -1.62 31.38
C ALA A 42 -3.39 -0.41 30.53
N ALA A 43 -3.70 -0.64 29.25
CA ALA A 43 -3.86 0.44 28.28
C ALA A 43 -5.15 0.29 27.46
N PRO A 44 -5.85 1.38 27.13
CA PRO A 44 -7.02 1.33 26.27
C PRO A 44 -6.62 0.96 24.84
N MET A 45 -7.31 -0.02 24.26
CA MET A 45 -7.25 -0.35 22.83
C MET A 45 -8.44 0.27 22.12
N MET A 46 -8.17 1.08 21.09
CA MET A 46 -9.16 1.92 20.44
C MET A 46 -9.50 1.45 19.02
N SER A 47 -10.73 1.68 18.59
CA SER A 47 -11.16 1.64 17.19
C SER A 47 -11.80 2.97 16.84
N GLY A 48 -11.06 3.83 16.11
CA GLY A 48 -11.47 5.22 15.93
C GLY A 48 -11.47 5.97 17.27
N SER A 49 -12.62 6.54 17.65
CA SER A 49 -12.81 7.24 18.92
C SER A 49 -13.33 6.36 20.06
N GLU A 50 -13.68 5.10 19.80
CA GLU A 50 -14.26 4.19 20.79
C GLU A 50 -13.19 3.31 21.42
N THR A 51 -13.26 3.12 22.74
CA THR A 51 -12.44 2.13 23.45
C THR A 51 -13.08 0.75 23.28
N LEU A 52 -12.38 -0.16 22.59
CA LEU A 52 -12.81 -1.55 22.43
C LEU A 52 -12.71 -2.31 23.75
N MET A 53 -11.56 -2.18 24.43
CA MET A 53 -11.28 -2.82 25.73
C MET A 53 -10.01 -2.22 26.35
N THR A 54 -9.71 -2.63 27.59
CA THR A 54 -8.40 -2.39 28.21
C THR A 54 -7.52 -3.62 28.04
N VAL A 55 -6.35 -3.45 27.43
CA VAL A 55 -5.35 -4.51 27.27
C VAL A 55 -4.51 -4.58 28.54
N ALA A 56 -4.37 -5.78 29.11
CA ALA A 56 -3.63 -5.97 30.34
C ALA A 56 -2.12 -5.74 30.14
N ALA A 57 -1.45 -5.24 31.19
CA ALA A 57 0.01 -5.19 31.24
C ALA A 57 0.63 -6.56 31.01
N GLY A 58 1.77 -6.62 30.32
CA GLY A 58 2.45 -7.86 29.92
C GLY A 58 1.88 -8.53 28.67
N THR A 59 0.77 -8.03 28.10
CA THR A 59 0.23 -8.57 26.85
C THR A 59 1.23 -8.36 25.72
N ARG A 60 1.65 -9.47 25.10
CA ARG A 60 2.55 -9.47 23.94
C ARG A 60 1.76 -9.47 22.64
N SER A 61 2.22 -8.69 21.67
CA SER A 61 1.63 -8.62 20.34
C SER A 61 2.71 -8.25 19.30
N GLN A 62 2.30 -8.11 18.05
CA GLN A 62 3.12 -7.56 16.98
C GLN A 62 2.58 -6.20 16.56
N ALA A 63 3.46 -5.22 16.40
CA ALA A 63 3.12 -3.93 15.81
C ALA A 63 2.76 -4.13 14.33
N ILE A 64 1.50 -3.93 13.96
CA ILE A 64 1.03 -4.13 12.57
C ILE A 64 1.25 -2.87 11.75
N ARG A 65 0.95 -1.71 12.32
CA ARG A 65 1.00 -0.40 11.64
C ARG A 65 1.18 0.71 12.67
N LEU A 66 1.80 1.82 12.26
CA LEU A 66 1.89 3.05 13.06
C LEU A 66 1.06 4.17 12.45
N HIS A 67 0.47 5.01 13.30
CA HIS A 67 -0.21 6.23 12.92
C HIS A 67 -0.05 7.29 14.01
N GLY A 68 0.87 8.22 13.81
CA GLY A 68 1.25 9.20 14.83
C GLY A 68 1.75 8.50 16.09
N LYS A 69 1.14 8.81 17.24
CA LYS A 69 1.48 8.23 18.56
C LYS A 69 0.80 6.89 18.85
N TYR A 70 0.19 6.25 17.86
CA TYR A 70 -0.57 5.02 18.04
C TYR A 70 0.00 3.88 17.20
N VAL A 71 -0.02 2.69 17.78
CA VAL A 71 0.39 1.43 17.14
C VAL A 71 -0.82 0.52 17.06
N LEU A 72 -1.11 0.03 15.86
CA LEU A 72 -2.12 -0.99 15.63
C LEU A 72 -1.54 -2.33 16.05
N ILE A 73 -2.17 -2.98 17.03
CA ILE A 73 -1.79 -4.31 17.50
C ILE A 73 -2.96 -5.29 17.33
N GLU A 74 -2.67 -6.59 17.38
CA GLU A 74 -3.68 -7.64 17.39
C GLU A 74 -3.49 -8.56 18.60
N ILE A 75 -4.56 -8.79 19.35
CA ILE A 75 -4.53 -9.66 20.52
C ILE A 75 -5.61 -10.73 20.43
N VAL A 76 -5.41 -11.84 21.12
CA VAL A 76 -6.45 -12.86 21.31
C VAL A 76 -7.10 -12.61 22.66
N HIS A 77 -8.40 -12.30 22.65
CA HIS A 77 -9.20 -12.11 23.86
C HIS A 77 -10.44 -13.00 23.77
N GLU A 78 -10.62 -13.88 24.76
CA GLU A 78 -11.74 -14.83 24.82
C GLU A 78 -11.90 -15.67 23.53
N GLY A 79 -10.78 -16.07 22.93
CA GLY A 79 -10.75 -16.85 21.68
C GLY A 79 -10.95 -16.04 20.39
N ASN A 80 -11.23 -14.74 20.49
CA ASN A 80 -11.39 -13.85 19.33
C ASN A 80 -10.12 -13.02 19.06
N ARG A 81 -9.77 -12.86 17.78
CA ARG A 81 -8.69 -11.95 17.36
C ARG A 81 -9.24 -10.54 17.25
N LEU A 82 -8.77 -9.64 18.11
CA LEU A 82 -9.16 -8.24 18.13
C LEU A 82 -8.00 -7.38 17.64
N ARG A 83 -8.28 -6.41 16.76
CA ARG A 83 -7.33 -5.40 16.30
C ARG A 83 -7.74 -4.03 16.83
N GLY A 84 -6.78 -3.29 17.33
CA GLY A 84 -7.03 -1.91 17.73
C GLY A 84 -5.75 -1.12 17.99
N TRP A 85 -5.93 0.18 18.12
CA TRP A 85 -4.86 1.15 18.31
C TRP A 85 -4.55 1.31 19.79
N VAL A 86 -3.30 1.13 20.17
CA VAL A 86 -2.78 1.42 21.52
C VAL A 86 -1.77 2.55 21.41
N ALA A 87 -1.78 3.50 22.36
CA ALA A 87 -0.80 4.59 22.34
C ALA A 87 0.61 4.04 22.58
N GLN A 88 1.58 4.51 21.79
CA GLN A 88 2.97 4.06 21.83
C GLN A 88 3.60 4.21 23.21
N GLY A 89 3.18 5.20 24.00
CA GLY A 89 3.66 5.40 25.38
C GLY A 89 3.30 4.28 26.37
N HIS A 90 2.44 3.34 25.99
CA HIS A 90 2.12 2.14 26.77
C HIS A 90 2.78 0.86 26.21
N LEU A 91 3.67 1.00 25.22
CA LEU A 91 4.30 -0.13 24.54
C LEU A 91 5.82 -0.02 24.62
N SER A 92 6.46 -1.16 24.84
CA SER A 92 7.91 -1.34 24.66
C SER A 92 8.19 -2.48 23.69
N LYS A 93 9.38 -2.52 23.10
CA LYS A 93 9.79 -3.66 22.27
C LYS A 93 9.94 -4.89 23.16
N ALA A 94 9.24 -5.96 22.81
CA ALA A 94 9.50 -7.25 23.43
C ALA A 94 10.84 -7.77 22.88
N GLY A 95 11.81 -8.03 23.76
CA GLY A 95 13.01 -8.77 23.37
C GLY A 95 12.63 -10.10 22.69
N ASP A 96 13.47 -10.55 21.75
CA ASP A 96 13.17 -11.67 20.85
C ASP A 96 12.49 -12.85 21.60
N PRO A 97 11.27 -13.25 21.21
CA PRO A 97 10.64 -14.41 21.82
C PRO A 97 11.45 -15.67 21.49
N PRO A 98 11.56 -16.65 22.41
CA PRO A 98 12.08 -17.96 22.06
C PRO A 98 11.17 -18.57 20.97
N ILE A 99 11.77 -18.91 19.83
CA ILE A 99 11.08 -19.43 18.64
C ILE A 99 10.35 -20.74 19.00
N PRO A 100 9.01 -20.82 18.91
CA PRO A 100 8.30 -22.08 19.01
C PRO A 100 8.60 -22.93 17.77
N SER A 101 9.01 -24.19 17.96
CA SER A 101 9.25 -25.14 16.87
C SER A 101 7.94 -25.51 16.18
N VAL A 102 7.78 -25.05 14.94
CA VAL A 102 6.67 -25.43 14.05
C VAL A 102 7.01 -26.75 13.34
N PRO A 103 6.10 -27.74 13.24
CA PRO A 103 6.34 -28.94 12.45
C PRO A 103 6.41 -28.60 10.95
N ALA A 104 7.40 -29.16 10.27
CA ALA A 104 7.65 -28.89 8.85
C ALA A 104 6.44 -29.28 7.97
N PRO A 105 6.06 -28.45 6.97
CA PRO A 105 5.09 -28.84 5.97
C PRO A 105 5.69 -29.92 5.07
N THR A 106 4.92 -30.97 4.81
CA THR A 106 5.22 -32.01 3.83
C THR A 106 5.17 -31.44 2.42
N THR A 107 6.34 -31.09 1.88
CA THR A 107 6.51 -30.64 0.49
C THR A 107 6.55 -31.83 -0.45
N ASN A 108 5.51 -31.98 -1.28
CA ASN A 108 5.57 -32.72 -2.54
C ASN A 108 5.23 -31.74 -3.67
N SER A 109 6.24 -31.01 -4.15
CA SER A 109 6.27 -30.49 -5.51
C SER A 109 7.74 -30.27 -5.90
N ALA A 110 8.10 -30.69 -7.10
CA ALA A 110 9.47 -30.68 -7.59
C ALA A 110 9.96 -29.24 -7.79
N ASN A 111 10.58 -28.68 -6.74
CA ASN A 111 11.13 -27.33 -6.72
C ASN A 111 12.38 -27.23 -7.61
N ALA A 112 12.25 -26.53 -8.74
CA ALA A 112 13.39 -25.83 -9.30
C ALA A 112 13.80 -24.75 -8.29
N ALA A 113 14.98 -24.89 -7.68
CA ALA A 113 15.47 -23.92 -6.70
C ALA A 113 15.53 -22.52 -7.35
N ILE A 114 14.82 -21.56 -6.77
CA ILE A 114 14.93 -20.16 -7.18
C ILE A 114 16.38 -19.71 -6.95
N PRO A 115 17.08 -19.15 -7.96
CA PRO A 115 18.44 -18.68 -7.76
C PRO A 115 18.48 -17.60 -6.66
N PRO A 116 19.58 -17.51 -5.91
CA PRO A 116 19.68 -16.64 -4.73
C PRO A 116 19.41 -15.15 -5.05
N ALA A 117 19.66 -14.71 -6.29
CA ALA A 117 19.22 -13.42 -6.78
C ALA A 117 18.84 -13.50 -8.27
N THR A 118 17.67 -12.98 -8.63
CA THR A 118 17.19 -12.84 -10.01
C THR A 118 16.83 -11.38 -10.28
N THR A 119 17.32 -10.80 -11.37
CA THR A 119 16.98 -9.42 -11.79
C THR A 119 16.07 -9.42 -13.01
N PHE A 120 15.24 -8.40 -13.15
CA PHE A 120 14.26 -8.28 -14.22
C PHE A 120 14.38 -6.96 -14.98
N SER A 121 13.76 -6.89 -16.16
CA SER A 121 13.67 -5.65 -16.94
C SER A 121 12.49 -4.80 -16.46
N ALA A 122 12.76 -3.55 -16.05
CA ALA A 122 11.69 -2.60 -15.73
C ALA A 122 10.82 -2.24 -16.94
N LYS A 123 11.40 -2.22 -18.15
CA LYS A 123 10.68 -1.94 -19.40
C LYS A 123 9.49 -2.88 -19.59
N GLN A 124 9.71 -4.18 -19.36
CA GLN A 124 8.65 -5.18 -19.46
C GLN A 124 7.48 -4.89 -18.50
N PHE A 125 7.77 -4.49 -17.26
CA PHE A 125 6.70 -4.17 -16.31
C PHE A 125 6.00 -2.87 -16.66
N ASN A 126 6.72 -1.81 -17.05
CA ASN A 126 6.07 -0.56 -17.46
C ASN A 126 5.15 -0.76 -18.69
N GLU A 127 5.56 -1.58 -19.67
CA GLU A 127 4.69 -1.93 -20.82
C GLU A 127 3.44 -2.71 -20.40
N ILE A 128 3.54 -3.61 -19.42
CA ILE A 128 2.37 -4.33 -18.88
C ILE A 128 1.45 -3.37 -18.12
N ARG A 129 2.02 -2.48 -17.31
CA ARG A 129 1.27 -1.49 -16.53
C ARG A 129 0.50 -0.53 -17.42
N GLN A 130 1.10 -0.03 -18.49
CA GLN A 130 0.40 0.80 -19.47
C GLN A 130 -0.84 0.10 -20.04
N LYS A 131 -0.71 -1.16 -20.45
CA LYS A 131 -1.84 -1.97 -20.96
C LYS A 131 -2.91 -2.21 -19.90
N ILE A 132 -2.51 -2.36 -18.64
CA ILE A 132 -3.43 -2.50 -17.51
C ILE A 132 -4.20 -1.21 -17.29
N MET A 133 -3.53 -0.05 -17.29
CA MET A 133 -4.16 1.26 -17.14
C MET A 133 -5.21 1.49 -18.24
N GLU A 134 -4.88 1.19 -19.49
CA GLU A 134 -5.83 1.23 -20.61
C GLU A 134 -7.02 0.28 -20.41
N ALA A 135 -6.77 -0.95 -19.94
CA ALA A 135 -7.83 -1.93 -19.71
C ALA A 135 -8.68 -1.65 -18.46
N ALA A 136 -8.16 -0.88 -17.51
CA ALA A 136 -8.83 -0.46 -16.28
C ALA A 136 -9.60 0.87 -16.45
N GLN A 137 -9.47 1.54 -17.60
CA GLN A 137 -10.14 2.81 -17.86
C GLN A 137 -11.66 2.66 -17.74
N LEU A 138 -12.26 3.54 -16.95
CA LEU A 138 -13.70 3.57 -16.75
C LEU A 138 -14.40 4.08 -18.02
N PRO A 139 -15.56 3.51 -18.40
CA PRO A 139 -16.40 4.06 -19.47
C PRO A 139 -16.80 5.51 -19.21
N GLU A 140 -17.02 6.32 -20.25
CA GLU A 140 -17.48 7.71 -20.07
C GLU A 140 -18.87 7.81 -19.42
N ASP A 141 -19.67 6.74 -19.50
CA ASP A 141 -21.05 6.66 -18.99
C ASP A 141 -21.17 6.06 -17.58
N VAL A 142 -20.13 6.20 -16.75
CA VAL A 142 -20.20 5.79 -15.34
C VAL A 142 -21.21 6.68 -14.60
N ALA A 143 -22.13 6.03 -13.87
CA ALA A 143 -23.06 6.74 -12.99
C ALA A 143 -22.29 7.48 -11.88
N GLU A 144 -22.73 8.71 -11.57
CA GLU A 144 -22.22 9.45 -10.43
C GLU A 144 -22.46 8.70 -9.11
N GLY A 145 -21.51 8.84 -8.19
CA GLY A 145 -21.50 8.11 -6.92
C GLY A 145 -20.93 6.70 -7.04
N TRP A 146 -21.27 5.84 -6.08
CA TRP A 146 -20.82 4.45 -6.07
C TRP A 146 -21.71 3.57 -6.94
N SER A 147 -21.08 2.73 -7.76
CA SER A 147 -21.73 1.71 -8.60
C SER A 147 -20.90 0.44 -8.64
N ILE A 148 -21.51 -0.67 -9.08
CA ILE A 148 -20.77 -1.88 -9.42
C ILE A 148 -19.95 -1.60 -10.69
N SER A 149 -18.68 -1.99 -10.68
CA SER A 149 -17.79 -1.74 -11.80
C SER A 149 -18.23 -2.48 -13.06
N LYS A 150 -18.32 -1.75 -14.18
CA LYS A 150 -18.51 -2.34 -15.52
C LYS A 150 -17.23 -2.99 -16.06
N VAL A 151 -16.08 -2.60 -15.53
CA VAL A 151 -14.77 -3.17 -15.87
C VAL A 151 -14.49 -4.37 -14.96
N ASP A 152 -14.13 -5.50 -15.55
CA ASP A 152 -13.80 -6.72 -14.81
C ASP A 152 -12.35 -6.67 -14.26
N PRO A 153 -12.14 -6.55 -12.93
CA PRO A 153 -10.80 -6.54 -12.36
C PRO A 153 -10.05 -7.87 -12.57
N ALA A 154 -10.73 -8.99 -12.83
CA ALA A 154 -10.07 -10.26 -13.15
C ALA A 154 -9.29 -10.19 -14.47
N ARG A 155 -9.69 -9.31 -15.40
CA ARG A 155 -8.96 -9.07 -16.66
C ARG A 155 -7.54 -8.59 -16.41
N LEU A 156 -7.30 -7.83 -15.33
CA LEU A 156 -5.98 -7.30 -14.99
C LEU A 156 -4.99 -8.42 -14.65
N VAL A 157 -5.48 -9.50 -14.04
CA VAL A 157 -4.67 -10.69 -13.74
C VAL A 157 -4.14 -11.34 -15.02
N SER A 158 -4.94 -11.33 -16.10
CA SER A 158 -4.59 -12.01 -17.36
C SER A 158 -3.40 -11.40 -18.10
N PHE A 159 -2.99 -10.17 -17.78
CA PHE A 159 -1.78 -9.57 -18.34
C PHE A 159 -0.49 -10.22 -17.81
N PHE A 160 -0.56 -10.91 -16.67
CA PHE A 160 0.56 -11.60 -16.05
C PHE A 160 0.46 -13.10 -16.29
N LYS A 161 1.19 -13.61 -17.29
CA LYS A 161 1.11 -15.03 -17.72
C LYS A 161 1.43 -16.05 -16.62
N THR A 162 2.17 -15.64 -15.60
CA THR A 162 2.59 -16.49 -14.48
C THR A 162 1.61 -16.44 -13.30
N LEU A 163 0.55 -15.63 -13.38
CA LEU A 163 -0.47 -15.48 -12.36
C LEU A 163 -1.83 -15.97 -12.86
N LYS A 164 -2.67 -16.38 -11.91
CA LYS A 164 -4.06 -16.78 -12.15
C LYS A 164 -4.89 -16.55 -10.90
N LEU A 165 -6.20 -16.54 -11.04
CA LEU A 165 -7.10 -16.62 -9.89
C LEU A 165 -7.18 -18.05 -9.38
N LYS A 166 -7.24 -18.21 -8.07
CA LYS A 166 -7.53 -19.49 -7.42
C LYS A 166 -8.90 -20.00 -7.84
N ARG A 167 -9.01 -21.31 -8.02
CA ARG A 167 -10.28 -21.96 -8.36
C ARG A 167 -11.32 -21.64 -7.29
N GLY A 168 -12.53 -21.30 -7.74
CA GLY A 168 -13.66 -20.98 -6.86
C GLY A 168 -13.70 -19.53 -6.38
N PHE A 169 -12.76 -18.68 -6.81
CA PHE A 169 -12.77 -17.25 -6.53
C PHE A 169 -12.97 -16.41 -7.80
N VAL A 170 -13.53 -15.23 -7.61
CA VAL A 170 -13.65 -14.16 -8.61
C VAL A 170 -13.19 -12.83 -8.02
N LEU A 171 -12.72 -11.92 -8.87
CA LEU A 171 -12.58 -10.52 -8.52
C LEU A 171 -13.80 -9.74 -8.98
N ARG A 172 -14.27 -8.83 -8.14
CA ARG A 172 -15.34 -7.87 -8.44
C ARG A 172 -14.94 -6.52 -7.87
N ALA A 173 -15.46 -5.44 -8.42
CA ALA A 173 -15.12 -4.12 -7.93
C ALA A 173 -16.36 -3.23 -7.79
N TYR A 174 -16.31 -2.37 -6.78
CA TYR A 174 -17.08 -1.13 -6.81
C TYR A 174 -16.24 -0.04 -7.44
N GLN A 175 -16.90 0.89 -8.10
CA GLN A 175 -16.29 2.10 -8.64
C GLN A 175 -17.07 3.32 -8.15
N PHE A 176 -16.37 4.43 -7.98
CA PHE A 176 -16.90 5.73 -7.64
C PHE A 176 -16.54 6.71 -8.75
N ALA A 177 -17.48 7.55 -9.17
CA ALA A 177 -17.21 8.68 -10.05
C ALA A 177 -17.96 9.92 -9.57
N ASP A 178 -17.29 11.08 -9.53
CA ASP A 178 -17.93 12.36 -9.21
C ASP A 178 -17.09 13.53 -9.71
N GLY A 179 -17.64 14.33 -10.64
CA GLY A 179 -16.98 15.54 -11.13
C GLY A 179 -15.56 15.33 -11.66
N GLY A 180 -15.29 14.19 -12.30
CA GLY A 180 -13.96 13.81 -12.80
C GLY A 180 -13.07 13.08 -11.79
N ASN A 181 -13.46 13.02 -10.52
CA ASN A 181 -12.81 12.15 -9.53
C ASN A 181 -13.25 10.71 -9.72
N GLY A 182 -12.36 9.79 -9.35
CA GLY A 182 -12.60 8.36 -9.47
C GLY A 182 -11.90 7.59 -8.37
N ASN A 183 -12.53 6.53 -7.90
CA ASN A 183 -11.91 5.54 -7.04
C ASN A 183 -12.55 4.17 -7.27
N GLY A 184 -11.91 3.10 -6.83
CA GLY A 184 -12.49 1.78 -6.87
C GLY A 184 -11.98 0.90 -5.74
N ILE A 185 -12.75 -0.14 -5.47
CA ILE A 185 -12.43 -1.12 -4.43
C ILE A 185 -12.64 -2.50 -5.02
N VAL A 186 -11.54 -3.24 -5.16
CA VAL A 186 -11.56 -4.63 -5.61
C VAL A 186 -11.76 -5.56 -4.41
N TRP A 187 -12.68 -6.51 -4.57
CA TRP A 187 -12.97 -7.60 -3.65
C TRP A 187 -12.68 -8.94 -4.31
N ALA A 188 -12.11 -9.86 -3.54
CA ALA A 188 -12.07 -11.27 -3.89
C ALA A 188 -13.21 -12.00 -3.18
N LEU A 189 -14.03 -12.70 -3.96
CA LEU A 189 -15.25 -13.35 -3.51
C LEU A 189 -15.26 -14.82 -3.96
N PRO A 190 -15.91 -15.72 -3.21
CA PRO A 190 -16.34 -16.99 -3.78
C PRO A 190 -17.14 -16.76 -5.07
N GLN A 191 -16.99 -17.63 -6.06
CA GLN A 191 -17.60 -17.48 -7.38
C GLN A 191 -19.14 -17.38 -7.34
N ASP A 192 -19.75 -18.00 -6.32
CA ASP A 192 -21.19 -18.02 -6.06
C ASP A 192 -21.69 -16.86 -5.18
N ALA A 193 -20.79 -15.99 -4.70
CA ALA A 193 -21.17 -14.91 -3.79
C ALA A 193 -21.65 -13.67 -4.54
N ASP A 194 -22.71 -13.05 -4.00
CA ASP A 194 -23.27 -11.81 -4.51
C ASP A 194 -22.41 -10.59 -4.15
N LEU A 195 -22.43 -9.60 -5.05
CA LEU A 195 -21.92 -8.27 -4.80
C LEU A 195 -23.11 -7.33 -4.53
N PRO A 196 -23.35 -6.88 -3.29
CA PRO A 196 -24.52 -6.06 -2.96
C PRO A 196 -24.47 -4.71 -3.67
N ASP A 197 -25.63 -4.11 -3.93
CA ASP A 197 -25.72 -2.75 -4.49
C ASP A 197 -25.08 -1.76 -3.50
N PRO A 198 -24.08 -0.96 -3.93
CA PRO A 198 -23.41 -0.04 -3.03
C PRO A 198 -24.36 1.02 -2.46
N ASN A 199 -25.45 1.38 -3.13
CA ASN A 199 -26.38 2.43 -2.71
C ASN A 199 -27.37 2.00 -1.63
N GLU A 200 -27.57 0.70 -1.42
CA GLU A 200 -28.43 0.21 -0.34
C GLU A 200 -27.79 0.48 1.03
N ALA A 201 -26.48 0.24 1.15
CA ALA A 201 -25.75 0.40 2.42
C ALA A 201 -25.44 1.86 2.78
N LEU A 202 -25.40 2.76 1.79
CA LEU A 202 -25.06 4.18 2.00
C LEU A 202 -26.21 4.98 2.63
N LYS A 203 -27.45 4.48 2.52
CA LYS A 203 -28.64 5.13 3.11
C LYS A 203 -28.61 5.17 4.65
N GLU A 204 -27.78 4.33 5.28
CA GLU A 204 -27.79 4.13 6.73
C GLU A 204 -26.59 4.76 7.46
N ARG A 205 -25.61 5.34 6.75
CA ARG A 205 -24.36 5.83 7.37
C ARG A 205 -24.11 7.33 7.14
N PHE A 206 -24.01 8.08 8.23
CA PHE A 206 -23.47 9.45 8.23
C PHE A 206 -21.93 9.40 8.14
N GLY A 207 -21.36 9.76 7.00
CA GLY A 207 -19.91 9.81 6.77
C GLY A 207 -19.57 9.72 5.29
N PHE A 208 -18.27 9.80 4.94
CA PHE A 208 -17.83 9.60 3.56
C PHE A 208 -18.35 8.24 3.08
N PRO A 209 -19.23 8.19 2.07
CA PRO A 209 -19.88 6.96 1.69
C PRO A 209 -18.81 5.99 1.19
N ARG A 210 -18.61 4.87 1.90
CA ARG A 210 -17.83 3.73 1.40
C ARG A 210 -18.81 2.62 1.04
N PRO A 211 -18.59 1.92 -0.08
CA PRO A 211 -19.46 0.82 -0.45
C PRO A 211 -19.35 -0.28 0.62
N PRO A 212 -20.39 -1.11 0.78
CA PRO A 212 -20.39 -2.19 1.75
C PRO A 212 -19.28 -3.19 1.42
N LYS A 213 -18.63 -3.76 2.44
CA LYS A 213 -17.83 -4.97 2.23
C LYS A 213 -18.80 -6.12 1.93
N PRO A 214 -18.66 -6.83 0.80
CA PRO A 214 -19.55 -7.95 0.50
C PRO A 214 -19.39 -9.09 1.51
N ASN A 215 -20.47 -9.82 1.76
CA ASN A 215 -20.43 -11.01 2.59
C ASN A 215 -19.48 -12.05 2.01
N ARG A 216 -18.71 -12.74 2.86
CA ARG A 216 -17.72 -13.77 2.47
C ARG A 216 -16.54 -13.23 1.63
N ALA A 217 -16.40 -11.92 1.45
CA ALA A 217 -15.21 -11.34 0.82
C ALA A 217 -13.95 -11.60 1.66
N LEU A 218 -12.87 -11.99 0.99
CA LEU A 218 -11.56 -12.08 1.63
C LEU A 218 -11.13 -10.71 2.15
N ASP A 219 -10.36 -10.69 3.24
CA ASP A 219 -9.80 -9.45 3.78
C ASP A 219 -8.72 -8.84 2.87
N ASN A 220 -8.08 -9.68 2.07
CA ASN A 220 -7.07 -9.28 1.10
C ASN A 220 -7.30 -10.03 -0.22
N TYR A 221 -7.54 -9.30 -1.31
CA TYR A 221 -7.79 -9.89 -2.62
C TYR A 221 -6.60 -10.70 -3.15
N MET A 222 -5.37 -10.41 -2.73
CA MET A 222 -4.18 -11.18 -3.11
C MET A 222 -4.21 -12.62 -2.58
N GLU A 223 -5.04 -12.95 -1.59
CA GLU A 223 -5.24 -14.32 -1.12
C GLU A 223 -5.94 -15.20 -2.17
N ALA A 224 -6.69 -14.60 -3.09
CA ALA A 224 -7.31 -15.29 -4.22
C ALA A 224 -6.40 -15.39 -5.45
N ILE A 225 -5.17 -14.86 -5.37
CA ILE A 225 -4.19 -14.94 -6.45
C ILE A 225 -3.28 -16.16 -6.23
N ASP A 226 -2.99 -16.84 -7.32
CA ASP A 226 -2.09 -17.98 -7.41
C ASP A 226 -1.12 -17.77 -8.57
N GLY A 227 -0.07 -18.58 -8.64
CA GLY A 227 0.96 -18.47 -9.67
C GLY A 227 1.86 -19.69 -9.71
N ASP A 228 2.84 -19.68 -10.61
CA ASP A 228 3.72 -20.83 -10.89
C ASP A 228 4.96 -20.94 -9.97
N GLU A 229 5.05 -20.08 -8.95
CA GLU A 229 6.15 -19.97 -7.98
C GLU A 229 7.50 -19.58 -8.62
N SER A 230 7.51 -19.17 -9.89
CA SER A 230 8.69 -18.62 -10.54
C SER A 230 9.06 -17.26 -9.95
N ALA A 231 10.32 -16.87 -10.08
CA ALA A 231 10.75 -15.54 -9.65
C ALA A 231 9.95 -14.40 -10.35
N VAL A 232 9.52 -14.62 -11.61
CA VAL A 232 8.68 -13.69 -12.38
C VAL A 232 7.27 -13.56 -11.78
N SER A 233 6.70 -14.64 -11.23
CA SER A 233 5.37 -14.61 -10.62
C SER A 233 5.30 -13.70 -9.39
N TYR A 234 6.29 -13.73 -8.50
CA TYR A 234 6.31 -12.89 -7.30
C TYR A 234 6.40 -11.40 -7.62
N ILE A 235 7.29 -11.01 -8.54
CA ILE A 235 7.35 -9.61 -8.98
C ILE A 235 6.09 -9.19 -9.76
N SER A 236 5.51 -10.10 -10.55
CA SER A 236 4.23 -9.84 -11.22
C SER A 236 3.12 -9.59 -10.22
N ALA A 237 3.06 -10.36 -9.12
CA ALA A 237 2.05 -10.20 -8.08
C ALA A 237 2.23 -8.90 -7.30
N SER A 238 3.48 -8.49 -7.08
CA SER A 238 3.84 -7.21 -6.50
C SER A 238 3.30 -6.03 -7.32
N ILE A 239 3.48 -6.06 -8.65
CA ILE A 239 2.93 -5.03 -9.56
C ILE A 239 1.40 -5.12 -9.61
N LEU A 240 0.83 -6.30 -9.86
CA LEU A 240 -0.61 -6.51 -9.93
C LEU A 240 -1.34 -5.99 -8.69
N SER A 241 -0.81 -6.23 -7.49
CA SER A 241 -1.42 -5.78 -6.25
C SER A 241 -1.62 -4.26 -6.21
N ARG A 242 -0.64 -3.50 -6.74
CA ARG A 242 -0.68 -2.04 -6.81
C ARG A 242 -1.64 -1.56 -7.90
N GLU A 243 -1.66 -2.23 -9.05
CA GLU A 243 -2.66 -1.96 -10.09
C GLU A 243 -4.10 -2.18 -9.61
N LEU A 244 -4.34 -3.26 -8.86
CA LEU A 244 -5.66 -3.54 -8.27
C LEU A 244 -6.02 -2.56 -7.14
N GLN A 245 -5.03 -2.07 -6.40
CA GLN A 245 -5.24 -1.09 -5.33
C GLN A 245 -5.73 0.27 -5.87
N GLU A 246 -5.33 0.61 -7.09
CA GLU A 246 -5.66 1.87 -7.77
C GLU A 246 -6.70 1.68 -8.88
N PHE A 247 -7.38 0.53 -8.87
CA PHE A 247 -8.45 0.25 -9.82
C PHE A 247 -9.53 1.34 -9.76
N GLY A 248 -9.85 1.94 -10.91
CA GLY A 248 -10.87 2.99 -11.02
C GLY A 248 -10.46 4.35 -10.43
N ALA A 249 -9.20 4.53 -10.02
CA ALA A 249 -8.73 5.81 -9.53
C ALA A 249 -8.61 6.85 -10.66
N LEU A 250 -9.09 8.07 -10.39
CA LEU A 250 -8.90 9.24 -11.25
C LEU A 250 -8.53 10.45 -10.39
N TRP A 251 -7.81 11.41 -10.96
CA TRP A 251 -7.43 12.66 -10.30
C TRP A 251 -6.69 12.43 -8.97
N HIS A 252 -7.26 12.87 -7.85
CA HIS A 252 -6.66 12.76 -6.52
C HIS A 252 -6.65 11.33 -5.98
N GLY A 253 -7.36 10.40 -6.63
CA GLY A 253 -7.25 8.97 -6.34
C GLY A 253 -5.93 8.36 -6.84
N CYS A 254 -5.23 9.03 -7.75
CA CYS A 254 -4.03 8.52 -8.38
C CYS A 254 -2.79 8.70 -7.48
N ASP A 255 -2.07 7.61 -7.24
CA ASP A 255 -0.75 7.57 -6.60
C ASP A 255 0.17 6.71 -7.46
N TRP A 256 -0.04 5.40 -7.44
CA TRP A 256 0.82 4.42 -8.10
C TRP A 256 0.85 4.52 -9.63
N SER A 257 -0.22 4.98 -10.28
CA SER A 257 -0.29 5.18 -11.73
C SER A 257 0.69 6.25 -12.21
N LEU A 258 1.11 7.16 -11.33
CA LEU A 258 2.15 8.16 -11.60
C LEU A 258 3.56 7.65 -11.29
N HIS A 259 3.71 6.45 -10.73
CA HIS A 259 5.01 5.83 -10.58
C HIS A 259 5.49 5.21 -11.88
N THR A 260 6.78 5.35 -12.18
CA THR A 260 7.48 4.64 -13.26
C THR A 260 8.48 3.68 -12.63
N VAL A 261 8.45 2.39 -13.01
CA VAL A 261 9.45 1.42 -12.51
C VAL A 261 10.80 1.73 -13.15
N LEU A 262 11.82 1.91 -12.32
CA LEU A 262 13.19 2.15 -12.76
C LEU A 262 13.89 0.81 -12.98
N GLY A 263 14.67 0.72 -14.06
CA GLY A 263 15.49 -0.48 -14.38
C GLY A 263 16.95 -0.17 -14.67
N ALA A 264 17.30 1.11 -14.72
CA ALA A 264 18.64 1.63 -14.91
C ALA A 264 18.75 2.93 -14.11
N ASP A 265 19.98 3.43 -14.01
CA ASP A 265 20.25 4.72 -13.41
C ASP A 265 19.53 5.83 -14.21
N PRO A 266 18.58 6.55 -13.59
CA PRO A 266 17.71 7.45 -14.33
C PRO A 266 18.46 8.66 -14.91
N TRP A 267 19.68 8.94 -14.45
CA TRP A 267 20.52 10.02 -15.01
C TRP A 267 21.51 9.55 -16.09
N THR A 268 21.62 8.24 -16.33
CA THR A 268 22.39 7.72 -17.47
C THR A 268 21.55 7.55 -18.73
N THR A 269 20.22 7.63 -18.59
CA THR A 269 19.30 7.62 -19.72
C THR A 269 19.24 9.05 -20.28
N PRO A 270 19.39 9.26 -21.60
CA PRO A 270 19.22 10.59 -22.18
C PRO A 270 17.87 11.18 -21.76
N TYR A 271 17.88 12.42 -21.27
CA TYR A 271 16.65 13.16 -21.00
C TYR A 271 16.09 13.61 -22.35
N ASP A 272 14.92 13.10 -22.72
CA ASP A 272 14.12 13.65 -23.82
C ASP A 272 13.16 14.68 -23.21
N GLU A 273 13.26 15.94 -23.64
CA GLU A 273 12.33 16.99 -23.21
C GLU A 273 10.89 16.73 -23.68
N ALA A 274 10.73 15.91 -24.72
CA ALA A 274 9.42 15.46 -25.19
C ALA A 274 8.88 14.25 -24.42
N ASP A 275 9.72 13.55 -23.64
CA ASP A 275 9.23 12.49 -22.76
C ASP A 275 8.45 13.12 -21.61
N GLU A 276 7.22 12.63 -21.46
CA GLU A 276 6.30 12.86 -20.33
C GLU A 276 7.02 12.77 -18.97
N PRO A 277 6.43 13.28 -17.86
CA PRO A 277 7.08 13.35 -16.54
C PRO A 277 7.29 11.98 -15.86
N HIS A 278 7.85 10.99 -16.57
CA HIS A 278 8.19 9.64 -16.14
C HIS A 278 9.65 9.50 -15.68
N MET A 279 10.45 10.57 -15.83
CA MET A 279 11.86 10.61 -15.46
C MET A 279 12.21 11.85 -14.61
N PRO A 280 13.28 11.79 -13.80
CA PRO A 280 13.81 12.92 -13.05
C PRO A 280 14.00 14.19 -13.90
N SER A 281 13.48 15.31 -13.43
CA SER A 281 13.44 16.56 -14.20
C SER A 281 14.77 17.31 -14.32
N ARG A 282 15.74 17.01 -13.45
CA ARG A 282 17.01 17.73 -13.30
C ARG A 282 18.18 16.76 -13.12
N PRO A 283 19.42 17.21 -13.41
CA PRO A 283 20.63 16.43 -13.15
C PRO A 283 20.71 15.96 -11.70
N GLU A 284 21.40 14.84 -11.48
CA GLU A 284 21.53 14.21 -10.16
C GLU A 284 22.01 15.19 -9.07
N ALA A 285 22.92 16.11 -9.41
CA ALA A 285 23.46 17.09 -8.46
C ALA A 285 22.40 18.01 -7.82
N ALA A 286 21.21 18.13 -8.42
CA ALA A 286 20.09 18.89 -7.88
C ALA A 286 19.18 18.06 -6.95
N TRP A 287 19.41 16.75 -6.86
CA TRP A 287 18.64 15.83 -6.03
C TRP A 287 19.28 15.66 -4.64
N ARG A 288 18.43 15.46 -3.64
CA ARG A 288 18.85 15.14 -2.28
C ARG A 288 18.56 13.67 -1.97
N TRP A 289 19.61 12.91 -1.68
CA TRP A 289 19.50 11.53 -1.22
C TRP A 289 19.14 11.45 0.27
N GLU A 290 18.18 10.58 0.61
CA GLU A 290 17.74 10.30 1.99
C GLU A 290 18.44 9.07 2.59
N GLY A 291 19.37 8.48 1.82
CA GLY A 291 20.15 7.32 2.21
C GLY A 291 21.23 7.01 1.18
N LYS A 292 21.71 5.77 1.17
CA LYS A 292 22.69 5.32 0.18
C LYS A 292 22.03 5.26 -1.20
N ARG A 293 22.65 5.91 -2.18
CA ARG A 293 22.30 5.80 -3.60
C ARG A 293 22.31 4.32 -4.04
N PRO A 294 21.25 3.82 -4.71
CA PRO A 294 21.25 2.48 -5.28
C PRO A 294 22.39 2.30 -6.28
N THR A 295 23.09 1.17 -6.21
CA THR A 295 24.10 0.77 -7.19
C THR A 295 23.52 -0.13 -8.29
N ASP A 296 22.35 -0.71 -8.05
CA ASP A 296 21.57 -1.47 -9.03
C ASP A 296 20.11 -1.03 -8.92
N TRP A 297 19.56 -0.65 -10.07
CA TRP A 297 18.22 -0.10 -10.20
C TRP A 297 17.22 -1.13 -10.68
N ARG A 298 17.69 -2.28 -11.17
CA ARG A 298 16.82 -3.31 -11.73
C ARG A 298 15.92 -3.89 -10.64
N PRO A 299 14.64 -4.15 -10.94
CA PRO A 299 13.82 -4.96 -10.08
C PRO A 299 14.49 -6.30 -9.82
N ARG A 300 14.49 -6.75 -8.57
CA ARG A 300 15.18 -7.95 -8.14
C ARG A 300 14.33 -8.77 -7.21
N LEU A 301 14.55 -10.08 -7.26
CA LEU A 301 14.06 -11.04 -6.28
C LEU A 301 15.26 -11.69 -5.60
N SER A 302 15.22 -11.80 -4.29
CA SER A 302 16.18 -12.55 -3.49
C SER A 302 15.46 -13.49 -2.55
N VAL A 303 16.07 -14.64 -2.29
CA VAL A 303 15.57 -15.62 -1.30
C VAL A 303 16.52 -15.67 -0.13
N SER A 304 16.03 -15.40 1.08
CA SER A 304 16.80 -15.46 2.31
C SER A 304 15.90 -15.86 3.46
N ASP A 305 16.39 -16.72 4.35
CA ASP A 305 15.67 -17.14 5.58
C ASP A 305 14.25 -17.68 5.32
N GLY A 306 14.09 -18.42 4.21
CA GLY A 306 12.78 -18.96 3.80
C GLY A 306 11.76 -17.91 3.38
N LYS A 307 12.17 -16.65 3.19
CA LYS A 307 11.35 -15.57 2.65
C LYS A 307 11.78 -15.21 1.24
N ILE A 308 10.81 -14.80 0.44
CA ILE A 308 11.02 -14.29 -0.90
C ILE A 308 10.85 -12.77 -0.84
N LYS A 309 11.90 -12.05 -1.23
CA LYS A 309 11.94 -10.58 -1.17
C LYS A 309 12.03 -10.02 -2.57
N VAL A 310 11.04 -9.23 -2.96
CA VAL A 310 11.05 -8.45 -4.18
C VAL A 310 11.46 -7.03 -3.83
N THR A 311 12.47 -6.48 -4.49
CA THR A 311 12.90 -5.08 -4.35
C THR A 311 12.91 -4.40 -5.70
N PHE A 312 12.34 -3.21 -5.79
CA PHE A 312 12.44 -2.38 -6.99
C PHE A 312 12.34 -0.91 -6.64
N TYR A 313 12.76 -0.07 -7.58
CA TYR A 313 12.69 1.38 -7.43
C TYR A 313 11.68 1.95 -8.39
N THR A 314 11.07 3.06 -7.99
CA THR A 314 10.19 3.84 -8.85
C THR A 314 10.54 5.31 -8.76
N TYR A 315 10.34 6.01 -9.86
CA TYR A 315 10.25 7.46 -9.90
C TYR A 315 8.77 7.86 -9.79
N SER A 316 8.44 8.93 -9.08
CA SER A 316 7.13 9.56 -9.16
C SER A 316 7.27 11.08 -9.22
N PRO A 317 6.59 11.74 -10.16
CA PRO A 317 6.57 13.20 -10.28
C PRO A 317 5.58 13.84 -9.29
N LEU A 318 4.74 13.04 -8.62
CA LEU A 318 3.63 13.49 -7.79
C LEU A 318 4.08 14.30 -6.57
N GLY A 319 3.49 15.48 -6.38
CA GLY A 319 3.89 16.39 -5.30
C GLY A 319 5.33 16.81 -5.50
N LYS A 320 6.16 16.65 -4.48
CA LYS A 320 7.61 16.79 -4.64
C LYS A 320 8.21 15.52 -5.24
N GLU A 321 8.78 15.64 -6.43
CA GLU A 321 9.28 14.48 -7.19
C GLU A 321 10.23 13.64 -6.34
N GLY A 322 10.12 12.34 -6.47
CA GLY A 322 10.82 11.42 -5.58
C GLY A 322 11.15 10.09 -6.23
N ILE A 323 12.20 9.46 -5.71
CA ILE A 323 12.52 8.07 -5.98
C ILE A 323 12.17 7.26 -4.74
N TYR A 324 11.47 6.16 -4.95
CA TYR A 324 10.97 5.30 -3.88
C TYR A 324 11.49 3.88 -4.06
N GLU A 325 12.06 3.33 -3.00
CA GLU A 325 12.34 1.90 -2.86
C GLU A 325 11.06 1.20 -2.39
N HIS A 326 10.73 0.10 -3.04
CA HIS A 326 9.67 -0.82 -2.66
C HIS A 326 10.30 -2.14 -2.27
N VAL A 327 9.94 -2.67 -1.10
CA VAL A 327 10.35 -3.99 -0.65
C VAL A 327 9.11 -4.77 -0.25
N ASP A 328 8.87 -5.87 -0.97
CA ASP A 328 7.74 -6.77 -0.76
C ASP A 328 8.26 -8.12 -0.27
N GLU A 329 7.71 -8.62 0.85
CA GLU A 329 8.08 -9.90 1.45
C GLU A 329 6.94 -10.91 1.33
N PHE A 330 7.24 -12.03 0.68
CA PHE A 330 6.34 -13.14 0.43
C PHE A 330 6.78 -14.37 1.23
N ARG A 331 5.80 -15.23 1.54
CA ARG A 331 6.05 -16.61 1.95
C ARG A 331 6.09 -17.50 0.70
N PRO A 332 6.93 -18.54 0.67
CA PRO A 332 6.93 -19.51 -0.43
C PRO A 332 5.53 -20.10 -0.66
N GLY A 333 5.08 -20.12 -1.92
CA GLY A 333 3.76 -20.62 -2.30
C GLY A 333 2.59 -19.65 -2.01
N GLU A 334 2.85 -18.46 -1.47
CA GLU A 334 1.83 -17.45 -1.19
C GLU A 334 2.10 -16.16 -1.97
N TYR A 335 1.05 -15.58 -2.56
CA TYR A 335 1.12 -14.31 -3.31
C TYR A 335 0.59 -13.11 -2.53
N ARG A 336 0.13 -13.33 -1.30
CA ARG A 336 -0.06 -12.26 -0.32
C ARG A 336 1.30 -11.89 0.26
N PHE A 337 1.57 -10.59 0.33
CA PHE A 337 2.83 -10.07 0.85
C PHE A 337 2.62 -8.90 1.81
N THR A 338 3.66 -8.60 2.57
CA THR A 338 3.80 -7.33 3.27
C THR A 338 4.67 -6.41 2.42
N THR A 339 4.32 -5.12 2.36
CA THR A 339 5.06 -4.13 1.58
C THR A 339 5.62 -3.03 2.48
N SER A 340 6.80 -2.55 2.14
CA SER A 340 7.34 -1.29 2.65
C SER A 340 7.72 -0.40 1.47
N ARG A 341 7.42 0.90 1.59
CA ARG A 341 7.76 1.94 0.62
C ARG A 341 8.57 3.00 1.35
N LYS A 342 9.76 3.29 0.84
CA LYS A 342 10.66 4.31 1.41
C LYS A 342 11.07 5.29 0.32
N LYS A 343 10.92 6.60 0.57
CA LYS A 343 11.54 7.62 -0.27
C LYS A 343 13.05 7.58 -0.06
N VAL A 344 13.82 7.46 -1.13
CA VAL A 344 15.29 7.35 -1.10
C VAL A 344 15.97 8.56 -1.72
N ALA A 345 15.25 9.32 -2.55
CA ALA A 345 15.70 10.60 -3.06
C ALA A 345 14.52 11.55 -3.25
N THR A 346 14.79 12.84 -3.06
CA THR A 346 13.84 13.93 -3.28
C THR A 346 14.44 14.89 -4.31
N GLY A 347 13.69 15.20 -5.37
CA GLY A 347 14.10 16.11 -6.42
C GLY A 347 13.59 17.55 -6.23
N PRO A 348 14.02 18.47 -7.10
CA PRO A 348 13.66 19.88 -7.02
C PRO A 348 12.30 20.24 -7.61
N ARG A 349 11.73 19.43 -8.52
CA ARG A 349 10.41 19.69 -9.11
C ARG A 349 9.29 19.38 -8.12
N GLU A 350 8.31 20.28 -8.08
CA GLU A 350 7.06 20.11 -7.36
C GLU A 350 5.90 20.26 -8.34
N LEU A 351 5.07 19.23 -8.45
CA LEU A 351 3.86 19.22 -9.27
C LEU A 351 2.65 19.23 -8.35
N ALA A 352 1.77 20.21 -8.56
CA ALA A 352 0.46 20.25 -7.94
C ALA A 352 -0.46 19.23 -8.64
N LEU A 353 -1.26 18.51 -7.84
CA LEU A 353 -2.40 17.74 -8.34
C LEU A 353 -3.56 18.66 -8.70
#